data_AF-A0A8T5BTM0-F1
#
_entry.id   AF-A0A8T5BTM0-F1
#
_cell.length_a   1.000
_cell.length_b   1.000
_cell.length_c   1.000
_cell.angle_alpha   90.00
_cell.angle_beta   90.00
_cell.angle_gamma   90.00
#
_symmetry.space_group_name_H-M   'P 1'
#
loop_
_entity.id
_entity.type
_entity.pdbx_description
1 polymer ?
#
loop_
_entity_poly.entity_id
_entity_poly.type
_entity_poly.pdbx_seq_one_letter_code
_entity_poly.pdbx_strand_id
1 'polypeptide(L)'
;MKVIKVREFTYPTYVGGIETCLHQLCPALARLGVNVTLLTCAEKGLPRKQFIEGFEVRRVDFLGVIGALTSRLKVTGALYGLIARTLFLIILPIHLIKALGETGAEAIHVHCLCALSALPASITKMLTGKPLIITMHGTFLGYYSKAIKPPLSWLISTAEKAYLRLGVYDKILVEDKYTYKLLIKLGISREKISLLPYPGIKIEVFREAHPINALKDKPIILHHGRLVPKRGLKNLIEAMPKVIGGFPEATL
;
A
#
# COMPACT_ATOMS: atom_id res chain seq x y z
N MET A 1 -2.22 18.14 15.04
CA MET A 1 -2.59 17.68 13.68
C MET A 1 -3.24 16.31 13.78
N LYS A 2 -4.38 16.09 13.11
CA LYS A 2 -5.11 14.81 13.09
C LYS A 2 -5.23 14.27 11.65
N VAL A 3 -4.90 12.99 11.43
CA VAL A 3 -4.86 12.40 10.08
C VAL A 3 -5.54 11.03 10.05
N ILE A 4 -6.39 10.82 9.05
CA ILE A 4 -6.89 9.48 8.73
C ILE A 4 -5.98 8.85 7.67
N LYS A 5 -5.41 7.69 8.01
CA LYS A 5 -4.71 6.83 7.07
C LYS A 5 -5.64 5.74 6.53
N VAL A 6 -5.46 5.36 5.26
CA VAL A 6 -6.31 4.35 4.62
C VAL A 6 -5.46 3.21 4.06
N ARG A 7 -5.88 1.97 4.33
CA ARG A 7 -5.33 0.74 3.75
C ARG A 7 -6.45 -0.16 3.24
N GLU A 8 -6.42 -0.56 1.97
CA GLU A 8 -7.45 -1.44 1.37
C GLU A 8 -7.42 -2.91 1.85
N PHE A 9 -6.38 -3.34 2.55
CA PHE A 9 -6.25 -4.70 3.10
C PHE A 9 -6.23 -4.67 4.63
N THR A 10 -6.35 -5.83 5.26
CA THR A 10 -6.40 -5.96 6.71
C THR A 10 -5.05 -5.62 7.35
N TYR A 11 -5.11 -5.18 8.61
CA TYR A 11 -3.94 -4.84 9.42
C TYR A 11 -4.17 -5.27 10.87
N PRO A 12 -3.17 -5.86 11.56
CA PRO A 12 -1.78 -6.11 11.12
C PRO A 12 -1.53 -7.46 10.43
N THR A 13 -2.57 -8.28 10.23
CA THR A 13 -2.42 -9.71 9.93
C THR A 13 -1.90 -10.03 8.54
N TYR A 14 -2.03 -9.11 7.59
CA TYR A 14 -1.38 -9.24 6.28
C TYR A 14 0.07 -8.74 6.39
N VAL A 15 1.06 -9.64 6.29
CA VAL A 15 2.48 -9.25 6.38
C VAL A 15 3.03 -8.98 4.99
N GLY A 16 3.15 -7.69 4.65
CA GLY A 16 3.74 -7.20 3.42
C GLY A 16 4.49 -5.89 3.65
N GLY A 17 5.17 -5.39 2.61
CA GLY A 17 5.97 -4.17 2.73
C GLY A 17 5.15 -2.93 3.12
N ILE A 18 3.89 -2.87 2.69
CA ILE A 18 2.98 -1.75 3.00
C ILE A 18 2.58 -1.81 4.48
N GLU A 19 2.28 -3.00 4.98
CA GLU A 19 1.85 -3.22 6.35
C GLU A 19 3.01 -3.03 7.32
N THR A 20 4.22 -3.48 6.97
CA THR A 20 5.45 -3.17 7.70
C THR A 20 5.70 -1.65 7.72
N CYS A 21 5.56 -0.98 6.57
CA CYS A 21 5.67 0.48 6.49
C CYS A 21 4.66 1.16 7.44
N LEU A 22 3.38 0.76 7.43
CA LEU A 22 2.36 1.35 8.30
C LEU A 22 2.62 1.05 9.78
N HIS A 23 3.05 -0.18 10.09
CA HIS A 23 3.39 -0.60 11.45
C HIS A 23 4.54 0.21 12.04
N GLN A 24 5.47 0.69 11.22
CA GLN A 24 6.56 1.54 11.69
C GLN A 24 6.21 3.04 11.63
N LEU A 25 5.53 3.48 10.56
CA LEU A 25 5.21 4.88 10.30
C LEU A 25 4.14 5.44 11.23
N CYS A 26 3.07 4.68 11.52
CA CYS A 26 1.97 5.18 12.37
C CYS A 26 2.44 5.47 13.80
N PRO A 27 3.18 4.57 14.49
CA PRO A 27 3.76 4.88 15.80
C PRO A 27 4.77 6.02 15.76
N ALA A 28 5.59 6.11 14.70
CA ALA A 28 6.55 7.21 14.55
C ALA A 28 5.85 8.57 14.46
N LEU A 29 4.78 8.67 13.67
CA LEU A 29 3.97 9.88 13.57
C LEU A 29 3.26 10.20 14.89
N ALA A 30 2.75 9.19 15.59
CA ALA A 30 2.14 9.36 16.91
C ALA A 30 3.13 9.95 17.94
N ARG A 31 4.38 9.45 17.96
CA ARG A 31 5.45 9.99 18.81
C ARG A 31 5.82 11.44 18.47
N LEU A 32 5.59 11.87 17.24
CA LEU A 32 5.75 13.28 16.81
C LEU A 32 4.51 14.15 17.11
N GLY A 33 3.51 13.62 17.84
CA GLY A 33 2.31 14.35 18.23
C GLY A 33 1.21 14.39 17.16
N VAL A 34 1.33 13.60 16.08
CA VAL A 34 0.26 13.46 15.08
C VAL A 34 -0.75 12.45 15.59
N ASN A 35 -2.02 12.84 15.71
CA ASN A 35 -3.09 11.91 16.03
C ASN A 35 -3.47 11.12 14.78
N VAL A 36 -3.07 9.85 14.73
CA VAL A 36 -3.27 8.98 13.57
C VAL A 36 -4.46 8.04 13.82
N THR A 37 -5.37 7.99 12.85
CA THR A 37 -6.41 6.95 12.77
C THR A 37 -6.22 6.15 11.49
N LEU A 38 -5.92 4.85 11.59
CA LEU A 38 -5.81 3.93 10.45
C LEU A 38 -7.16 3.27 10.16
N LEU A 39 -7.78 3.62 9.04
CA LEU A 39 -8.95 2.95 8.48
C LEU A 39 -8.51 1.77 7.59
N THR A 40 -8.96 0.55 7.91
CA THR A 40 -8.55 -0.70 7.26
C THR A 40 -9.73 -1.68 7.13
N CYS A 41 -9.54 -2.77 6.39
CA CYS A 41 -10.51 -3.85 6.28
C CYS A 41 -10.61 -4.66 7.59
N ALA A 42 -11.81 -5.15 7.86
CA ALA A 42 -12.08 -6.04 8.97
C ALA A 42 -11.52 -7.44 8.77
N GLU A 43 -11.25 -8.08 9.89
CA GLU A 43 -10.73 -9.43 9.94
C GLU A 43 -11.35 -10.18 11.11
N LYS A 44 -11.60 -11.48 10.89
CA LYS A 44 -12.20 -12.35 11.89
C LYS A 44 -11.30 -12.41 13.13
N GLY A 45 -11.89 -12.21 14.31
CA GLY A 45 -11.17 -12.27 15.59
C GLY A 45 -10.49 -10.97 16.01
N LEU A 46 -10.47 -9.92 15.17
CA LEU A 46 -9.94 -8.61 15.55
C LEU A 46 -11.04 -7.61 15.89
N PRO A 47 -10.84 -6.75 16.90
CA PRO A 47 -11.82 -5.73 17.27
C PRO A 47 -11.97 -4.66 16.19
N ARG A 48 -13.18 -4.08 16.09
CA ARG A 48 -13.52 -3.02 15.14
C ARG A 48 -12.75 -1.72 15.37
N LYS A 49 -12.48 -1.41 16.64
CA LYS A 49 -11.64 -0.29 17.06
C LYS A 49 -10.56 -0.82 17.99
N GLN A 50 -9.32 -0.39 17.80
CA GLN A 50 -8.19 -0.82 18.61
C GLN A 50 -7.18 0.32 18.70
N PHE A 51 -6.56 0.52 19.86
CA PHE A 51 -5.42 1.42 19.99
C PHE A 51 -4.13 0.60 19.98
N ILE A 52 -3.17 0.97 19.14
CA ILE A 52 -1.88 0.27 18.99
C ILE A 52 -0.79 1.33 19.00
N GLU A 53 0.19 1.23 19.89
CA GLU A 53 1.42 2.06 19.88
C GLU A 53 1.20 3.57 19.58
N GLY A 54 0.16 4.17 20.20
CA GLY A 54 -0.11 5.61 20.06
C GLY A 54 -1.07 6.02 18.93
N PHE A 55 -1.64 5.07 18.17
CA PHE A 55 -2.61 5.38 17.10
C PHE A 55 -3.86 4.49 17.15
N GLU A 56 -4.99 5.01 16.65
CA GLU A 56 -6.25 4.27 16.56
C GLU A 56 -6.33 3.48 15.25
N VAL A 57 -6.80 2.23 15.29
CA VAL A 57 -7.13 1.40 14.14
C VAL A 57 -8.65 1.21 14.10
N ARG A 58 -9.27 1.56 12.98
CA ARG A 58 -10.70 1.37 12.69
C ARG A 58 -10.88 0.39 11.54
N ARG A 59 -11.56 -0.72 11.81
CA ARG A 59 -11.75 -1.82 10.87
C ARG A 59 -13.18 -1.88 10.33
N VAL A 60 -13.33 -1.70 9.02
CA VAL A 60 -14.62 -1.68 8.31
C VAL A 60 -14.90 -3.00 7.62
N ASP A 61 -16.12 -3.52 7.77
CA ASP A 61 -16.54 -4.77 7.11
C ASP A 61 -16.95 -4.57 5.65
N PHE A 62 -16.01 -4.21 4.79
CA PHE A 62 -16.35 -4.00 3.38
C PHE A 62 -16.95 -5.27 2.75
N LEU A 63 -16.35 -6.43 3.03
CA LEU A 63 -16.83 -7.71 2.48
C LEU A 63 -18.19 -8.12 3.04
N GLY A 64 -18.44 -7.93 4.34
CA GLY A 64 -19.75 -8.19 4.94
C GLY A 64 -20.85 -7.27 4.38
N VAL A 65 -20.56 -5.98 4.22
CA VAL A 65 -21.51 -5.02 3.61
C VAL A 65 -21.78 -5.37 2.15
N ILE A 66 -20.74 -5.64 1.37
CA ILE A 66 -20.87 -6.07 -0.04
C ILE A 66 -21.64 -7.39 -0.14
N GLY A 67 -21.32 -8.36 0.71
CA GLY A 67 -21.98 -9.66 0.79
C GLY A 67 -23.47 -9.51 1.09
N ALA A 68 -23.84 -8.66 2.06
CA ALA A 68 -25.23 -8.38 2.36
C ALA A 68 -25.99 -7.78 1.17
N LEU A 69 -25.39 -6.79 0.48
CA LEU A 69 -25.99 -6.14 -0.70
C LEU A 69 -26.13 -7.07 -1.91
N THR A 70 -25.21 -8.03 -2.06
CA THR A 70 -25.18 -8.96 -3.21
C THR A 70 -25.85 -10.30 -2.94
N SER A 71 -26.17 -10.62 -1.68
CA SER A 71 -26.69 -11.93 -1.23
C SER A 71 -27.93 -12.39 -2.01
N ARG A 72 -28.81 -11.47 -2.38
CA ARG A 72 -30.04 -11.76 -3.14
C ARG A 72 -29.81 -12.02 -4.62
N LEU A 73 -28.67 -11.60 -5.17
CA LEU A 73 -28.38 -11.65 -6.60
C LEU A 73 -27.68 -12.96 -7.02
N LYS A 74 -27.32 -13.84 -6.08
CA LYS A 74 -26.58 -15.11 -6.31
C LYS A 74 -25.35 -14.96 -7.22
N VAL A 75 -24.72 -13.78 -7.20
CA VAL A 75 -23.56 -13.48 -8.07
C VAL A 75 -22.31 -14.14 -7.49
N THR A 76 -21.61 -14.90 -8.33
CA THR A 76 -20.34 -15.54 -7.98
C THR A 76 -19.24 -15.21 -8.99
N GLY A 77 -18.01 -15.61 -8.69
CA GLY A 77 -16.88 -15.49 -9.63
C GLY A 77 -16.50 -14.06 -10.00
N ALA A 78 -16.11 -13.86 -11.26
CA ALA A 78 -15.60 -12.57 -11.75
C ALA A 78 -16.61 -11.42 -11.65
N LEU A 79 -17.90 -11.71 -11.85
CA LEU A 79 -18.97 -10.72 -11.75
C LEU A 79 -19.12 -10.22 -10.30
N TYR A 80 -19.00 -11.12 -9.31
CA TYR A 80 -18.98 -10.71 -7.90
C TYR A 80 -17.79 -9.79 -7.62
N GLY A 81 -16.61 -10.14 -8.14
CA GLY A 81 -15.42 -9.31 -8.01
C GLY A 81 -15.58 -7.91 -8.60
N LEU A 82 -16.28 -7.78 -9.74
CA LEU A 82 -16.57 -6.47 -10.34
C LEU A 82 -17.54 -5.66 -9.48
N ILE A 83 -18.66 -6.27 -9.05
CA ILE A 83 -19.65 -5.61 -8.20
C ILE A 83 -19.03 -5.18 -6.87
N ALA A 84 -18.24 -6.06 -6.24
CA ALA A 84 -17.55 -5.76 -4.99
C ALA A 84 -16.62 -4.55 -5.12
N ARG A 85 -15.89 -4.44 -6.23
CA ARG A 85 -15.02 -3.27 -6.50
C ARG A 85 -15.84 -2.00 -6.70
N THR A 86 -16.95 -2.06 -7.44
CA THR A 86 -17.85 -0.92 -7.64
C THR A 86 -18.47 -0.45 -6.32
N LEU A 87 -18.98 -1.38 -5.52
CA LEU A 87 -19.53 -1.06 -4.20
C LEU A 87 -18.47 -0.50 -3.26
N PHE A 88 -17.22 -0.99 -3.32
CA PHE A 88 -16.12 -0.43 -2.55
C PHE A 88 -15.88 1.07 -2.86
N LEU A 89 -16.04 1.49 -4.12
CA LEU A 89 -15.93 2.91 -4.50
C LEU A 89 -16.99 3.79 -3.83
N ILE A 90 -18.14 3.23 -3.43
CA ILE A 90 -19.25 3.94 -2.80
C ILE A 90 -19.16 3.84 -1.27
N ILE A 91 -18.77 2.67 -0.76
CA ILE A 91 -18.74 2.39 0.69
C ILE A 91 -17.57 3.12 1.36
N LEU A 92 -16.38 3.15 0.74
CA LEU A 92 -15.20 3.77 1.34
C LEU A 92 -15.37 5.28 1.60
N PRO A 93 -15.90 6.10 0.67
CA PRO A 93 -16.14 7.52 0.94
C PRO A 93 -17.08 7.75 2.12
N ILE A 94 -18.17 6.98 2.24
CA ILE A 94 -19.11 7.09 3.37
C ILE A 94 -18.39 6.86 4.69
N HIS A 95 -17.54 5.83 4.76
CA HIS A 95 -16.78 5.52 5.97
C HIS A 95 -15.69 6.55 6.26
N LEU A 96 -15.06 7.12 5.23
CA LEU A 96 -14.09 8.20 5.40
C LEU A 96 -14.75 9.46 5.92
N ILE A 97 -15.89 9.88 5.36
CA ILE A 97 -16.65 11.05 5.84
C ILE A 97 -17.06 10.86 7.30
N LYS A 98 -17.61 9.68 7.64
CA LYS A 98 -17.96 9.35 9.03
C LYS A 98 -16.73 9.40 9.94
N ALA A 99 -15.61 8.81 9.54
CA ALA A 99 -14.39 8.82 10.32
C ALA A 99 -13.81 10.24 10.48
N LEU A 100 -13.89 11.09 9.45
CA LEU A 100 -13.49 12.50 9.51
C LEU A 100 -14.31 13.25 10.56
N GLY A 101 -15.63 13.05 10.58
CA GLY A 101 -16.53 13.66 11.57
C GLY A 101 -16.24 13.17 13.00
N GLU A 102 -16.05 11.87 13.19
CA GLU A 102 -15.81 11.28 14.52
C GLU A 102 -14.43 11.62 15.11
N THR A 103 -13.40 11.75 14.27
CA THR A 103 -12.02 11.99 14.73
C THR A 103 -11.64 13.47 14.73
N GLY A 104 -12.34 14.28 13.93
CA GLY A 104 -11.94 15.65 13.61
C GLY A 104 -10.68 15.69 12.75
N ALA A 105 -10.38 14.65 11.97
CA ALA A 105 -9.20 14.61 11.13
C ALA A 105 -9.19 15.73 10.07
N GLU A 106 -7.99 16.25 9.85
CA GLU A 106 -7.73 17.43 9.04
C GLU A 106 -7.21 17.04 7.65
N ALA A 107 -6.70 15.82 7.49
CA ALA A 107 -6.22 15.28 6.22
C ALA A 107 -6.48 13.77 6.10
N ILE A 108 -6.52 13.32 4.85
CA ILE A 108 -6.64 11.91 4.45
C ILE A 108 -5.31 11.51 3.81
N HIS A 109 -4.72 10.40 4.26
CA HIS A 109 -3.50 9.85 3.69
C HIS A 109 -3.70 8.38 3.29
N VAL A 110 -3.86 8.15 1.99
CA VAL A 110 -4.08 6.82 1.42
C VAL A 110 -2.75 6.13 1.14
N HIS A 111 -2.62 4.87 1.56
CA HIS A 111 -1.51 4.00 1.16
C HIS A 111 -2.03 2.90 0.23
N CYS A 112 -1.86 3.09 -1.07
CA CYS A 112 -2.47 2.22 -2.07
C CYS A 112 -1.43 1.51 -2.93
N LEU A 113 -1.75 0.27 -3.31
CA LEU A 113 -1.04 -0.46 -4.37
C LEU A 113 -1.64 -0.17 -5.77
N CYS A 114 -2.89 0.29 -5.81
CA CYS A 114 -3.63 0.60 -7.03
C CYS A 114 -4.74 1.62 -6.77
N ALA A 115 -5.46 2.02 -7.83
CA ALA A 115 -6.53 3.01 -7.77
C ALA A 115 -7.66 2.73 -6.76
N LEU A 116 -7.77 1.51 -6.21
CA LEU A 116 -8.92 1.06 -5.41
C LEU A 116 -9.23 1.95 -4.22
N SER A 117 -8.23 2.41 -3.46
CA SER A 117 -8.46 3.36 -2.35
C SER A 117 -8.25 4.81 -2.74
N ALA A 118 -7.45 5.10 -3.76
CA ALA A 118 -7.17 6.46 -4.20
C ALA A 118 -8.42 7.12 -4.82
N LEU A 119 -9.12 6.43 -5.74
CA LEU A 119 -10.34 6.92 -6.38
C LEU A 119 -11.45 7.32 -5.38
N PRO A 120 -11.88 6.44 -4.46
CA PRO A 120 -12.91 6.82 -3.48
C PRO A 120 -12.43 7.90 -2.49
N ALA A 121 -11.14 7.93 -2.16
CA ALA A 121 -10.61 9.02 -1.34
C ALA A 121 -10.65 10.36 -2.10
N SER A 122 -10.45 10.37 -3.42
CA SER A 122 -10.65 11.56 -4.26
C SER A 122 -12.11 12.04 -4.22
N ILE A 123 -13.09 11.12 -4.26
CA ILE A 123 -14.51 11.46 -4.05
C ILE A 123 -14.71 12.11 -2.67
N THR A 124 -14.10 11.53 -1.63
CA THR A 124 -14.16 12.09 -0.27
C THR A 124 -13.58 13.50 -0.21
N LYS A 125 -12.45 13.76 -0.88
CA LYS A 125 -11.87 15.10 -0.99
C LYS A 125 -12.83 16.06 -1.66
N MET A 126 -13.46 15.68 -2.77
CA MET A 126 -14.44 16.54 -3.45
C MET A 126 -15.62 16.90 -2.55
N LEU A 127 -16.11 15.95 -1.76
CA LEU A 127 -17.26 16.15 -0.87
C LEU A 127 -16.92 16.94 0.42
N THR A 128 -15.70 16.83 0.92
CA THR A 128 -15.33 17.36 2.25
C THR A 128 -14.32 18.51 2.20
N GLY A 129 -13.66 18.74 1.06
CA GLY A 129 -12.55 19.69 0.91
C GLY A 129 -11.27 19.28 1.65
N LYS A 130 -11.25 18.15 2.36
CA LYS A 130 -10.10 17.75 3.18
C LYS A 130 -8.90 17.40 2.29
N PRO A 131 -7.69 17.87 2.65
CA PRO A 131 -6.46 17.48 1.97
C PRO A 131 -6.32 15.97 1.82
N LEU A 132 -5.91 15.52 0.64
CA LEU A 132 -5.67 14.14 0.26
C LEU A 132 -4.23 13.95 -0.19
N ILE A 133 -3.51 13.11 0.55
CA ILE A 133 -2.17 12.64 0.24
C ILE A 133 -2.28 11.16 -0.17
N ILE A 134 -1.60 10.79 -1.24
CA ILE A 134 -1.59 9.41 -1.75
C ILE A 134 -0.15 8.91 -1.75
N THR A 135 0.18 7.90 -0.95
CA THR A 135 1.41 7.13 -1.10
C THR A 135 1.18 5.96 -2.06
N MET A 136 1.89 5.98 -3.18
CA MET A 136 1.87 4.91 -4.18
C MET A 136 2.97 3.89 -3.90
N HIS A 137 2.58 2.69 -3.47
CA HIS A 137 3.48 1.55 -3.20
C HIS A 137 3.77 0.70 -4.44
N GLY A 138 3.12 1.02 -5.55
CA GLY A 138 3.22 0.35 -6.82
C GLY A 138 2.22 0.96 -7.80
N THR A 139 2.39 0.61 -9.07
CA THR A 139 1.56 1.14 -10.14
C THR A 139 1.30 0.07 -11.19
N PHE A 140 0.04 -0.04 -11.61
CA PHE A 140 -0.37 -0.89 -12.73
C PHE A 140 -0.06 -0.25 -14.07
N LEU A 141 0.44 1.00 -14.11
CA LEU A 141 0.92 1.61 -15.34
C LEU A 141 2.31 1.10 -15.78
N GLY A 142 2.99 0.38 -14.89
CA GLY A 142 4.30 -0.21 -15.12
C GLY A 142 4.30 -1.73 -14.97
N TYR A 143 5.27 -2.24 -14.22
CA TYR A 143 5.49 -3.69 -14.05
C TYR A 143 4.25 -4.48 -13.62
N TYR A 144 3.40 -3.91 -12.75
CA TYR A 144 2.23 -4.63 -12.24
C TYR A 144 1.15 -4.89 -13.30
N SER A 145 1.12 -4.15 -14.42
CA SER A 145 0.24 -4.51 -15.55
C SER A 145 0.46 -5.93 -16.05
N LYS A 146 1.71 -6.40 -16.03
CA LYS A 146 2.11 -7.74 -16.51
C LYS A 146 1.68 -8.87 -15.57
N ALA A 147 1.35 -8.54 -14.32
CA ALA A 147 0.91 -9.53 -13.32
C ALA A 147 -0.55 -9.94 -13.52
N ILE A 148 -1.33 -9.21 -14.33
CA ILE A 148 -2.74 -9.48 -14.59
C ILE A 148 -2.93 -9.61 -16.11
N LYS A 149 -3.70 -10.61 -16.54
CA LYS A 149 -4.00 -10.79 -17.97
C LYS A 149 -5.02 -9.74 -18.47
N PRO A 150 -4.91 -9.28 -19.73
CA PRO A 150 -5.99 -8.55 -20.38
C PRO A 150 -7.31 -9.35 -20.40
N PRO A 151 -8.47 -8.68 -20.41
CA PRO A 151 -8.67 -7.22 -20.45
C PRO A 151 -8.63 -6.54 -19.07
N LEU A 152 -8.54 -7.32 -17.97
CA LEU A 152 -8.60 -6.77 -16.62
C LEU A 152 -7.43 -5.83 -16.29
N SER A 153 -6.22 -6.14 -16.78
CA SER A 153 -5.07 -5.23 -16.62
C SER A 153 -5.27 -3.90 -17.33
N TRP A 154 -5.92 -3.87 -18.49
CA TRP A 154 -6.28 -2.64 -19.20
C TRP A 154 -7.28 -1.81 -18.41
N LEU A 155 -8.31 -2.43 -17.85
CA LEU A 155 -9.29 -1.75 -17.02
C LEU A 155 -8.64 -1.10 -15.78
N ILE A 156 -7.80 -1.85 -15.06
CA ILE A 156 -7.12 -1.34 -13.86
C ILE A 156 -6.15 -0.21 -14.22
N SER A 157 -5.36 -0.38 -15.27
CA SER A 157 -4.41 0.64 -15.74
C SER A 157 -5.14 1.90 -16.21
N THR A 158 -6.28 1.74 -16.90
CA THR A 158 -7.09 2.87 -17.36
C THR A 158 -7.70 3.63 -16.19
N ALA A 159 -8.26 2.94 -15.20
CA ALA A 159 -8.78 3.55 -13.99
C ALA A 159 -7.68 4.27 -13.19
N GLU A 160 -6.48 3.67 -13.09
CA GLU A 160 -5.32 4.30 -12.46
C GLU A 160 -4.90 5.59 -13.18
N LYS A 161 -4.77 5.52 -14.52
CA LYS A 161 -4.43 6.68 -15.34
C LYS A 161 -5.49 7.79 -15.24
N ALA A 162 -6.77 7.41 -15.17
CA ALA A 162 -7.87 8.34 -15.06
C ALA A 162 -7.81 9.14 -13.75
N TYR A 163 -7.74 8.49 -12.58
CA TYR A 163 -7.71 9.23 -11.31
C TYR A 163 -6.47 10.11 -11.17
N LEU A 164 -5.33 9.62 -11.64
CA LEU A 164 -4.08 10.37 -11.65
C LEU A 164 -4.21 11.65 -12.47
N ARG A 165 -4.87 11.59 -13.63
CA ARG A 165 -5.09 12.76 -14.50
C ARG A 165 -6.20 13.68 -14.02
N LEU A 166 -7.22 13.15 -13.37
CA LEU A 166 -8.26 13.96 -12.74
C LEU A 166 -7.66 14.91 -11.69
N GLY A 167 -6.50 14.56 -11.10
CA GLY A 167 -5.72 15.49 -10.28
C GLY A 167 -6.38 15.85 -8.95
N VAL A 168 -7.38 15.07 -8.53
CA VAL A 168 -8.17 15.25 -7.29
C VAL A 168 -7.41 14.67 -6.10
N TYR A 169 -6.28 15.31 -5.81
CA TYR A 169 -5.37 15.05 -4.68
C TYR A 169 -4.43 16.25 -4.55
N ASP A 170 -3.89 16.46 -3.35
CA ASP A 170 -2.96 17.57 -3.09
C ASP A 170 -1.51 17.13 -3.29
N LYS A 171 -1.17 15.90 -2.87
CA LYS A 171 0.16 15.32 -3.02
C LYS A 171 0.12 13.83 -3.33
N ILE A 172 1.05 13.40 -4.17
CA ILE A 172 1.42 12.00 -4.37
C ILE A 172 2.83 11.80 -3.83
N LEU A 173 2.98 10.86 -2.90
CA LEU A 173 4.25 10.40 -2.39
C LEU A 173 4.64 9.13 -3.14
N VAL A 174 5.86 9.11 -3.68
CA VAL A 174 6.43 7.96 -4.38
C VAL A 174 7.74 7.56 -3.73
N GLU A 175 8.02 6.26 -3.70
CA GLU A 175 9.19 5.72 -3.00
C GLU A 175 10.41 5.54 -3.92
N ASP A 176 10.19 5.56 -5.24
CA ASP A 176 11.22 5.26 -6.22
C ASP A 176 11.23 6.24 -7.40
N LYS A 177 12.44 6.40 -7.98
CA LYS A 177 12.67 7.32 -9.10
C LYS A 177 11.96 6.89 -10.40
N TYR A 178 11.67 5.60 -10.58
CA TYR A 178 10.99 5.11 -11.76
C TYR A 178 9.53 5.57 -11.75
N THR A 179 8.82 5.37 -10.65
CA THR A 179 7.43 5.83 -10.47
C THR A 179 7.37 7.35 -10.55
N TYR A 180 8.31 8.07 -9.92
CA TYR A 180 8.40 9.53 -10.06
C TYR A 180 8.44 9.98 -11.54
N LYS A 181 9.38 9.43 -12.33
CA LYS A 181 9.51 9.75 -13.77
C LYS A 181 8.28 9.35 -14.57
N LEU A 182 7.67 8.21 -14.22
CA LEU A 182 6.45 7.73 -14.87
C LEU A 182 5.29 8.71 -14.67
N LEU A 183 5.09 9.22 -13.45
CA LEU A 183 4.05 10.21 -13.14
C LEU A 183 4.27 11.54 -13.89
N ILE A 184 5.51 12.01 -13.99
CA ILE A 184 5.85 13.18 -14.81
C ILE A 184 5.52 12.94 -16.29
N LYS A 185 5.88 11.78 -16.83
CA LYS A 185 5.55 11.41 -18.22
C LYS A 185 4.04 11.34 -18.48
N LEU A 186 3.23 11.09 -17.46
CA LEU A 186 1.78 11.10 -17.56
C LEU A 186 1.15 12.50 -17.57
N GLY A 187 1.96 13.54 -17.33
CA GLY A 187 1.53 14.94 -17.29
C GLY A 187 1.17 15.44 -15.90
N ILE A 188 1.51 14.70 -14.83
CA ILE A 188 1.28 15.15 -13.46
C ILE A 188 2.37 16.15 -13.09
N SER A 189 1.96 17.27 -12.52
CA SER A 189 2.89 18.35 -12.23
C SER A 189 3.84 18.03 -11.07
N ARG A 190 5.08 18.51 -11.16
CA ARG A 190 6.17 18.16 -10.24
C ARG A 190 5.88 18.56 -8.80
N GLU A 191 5.21 19.69 -8.60
CA GLU A 191 4.81 20.17 -7.27
C GLU A 191 3.77 19.29 -6.61
N LYS A 192 2.99 18.49 -7.36
CA LYS A 192 2.07 17.51 -6.78
C LYS A 192 2.75 16.20 -6.41
N ILE A 193 4.00 15.97 -6.81
CA ILE A 193 4.71 14.71 -6.55
C ILE A 193 5.87 14.96 -5.58
N SER A 194 6.06 14.08 -4.62
CA SER A 194 7.21 14.12 -3.72
C SER A 194 7.85 12.75 -3.65
N LEU A 195 9.13 12.68 -4.02
CA LEU A 195 9.94 11.47 -3.92
C LEU A 195 10.42 11.35 -2.47
N LEU A 196 9.84 10.41 -1.74
CA LEU A 196 10.18 10.12 -0.35
C LEU A 196 10.59 8.65 -0.26
N PRO A 197 11.88 8.35 -0.43
CA PRO A 197 12.35 6.98 -0.33
C PRO A 197 12.32 6.53 1.13
N TYR A 198 11.91 5.28 1.38
CA TYR A 198 11.99 4.59 2.67
C TYR A 198 11.10 5.12 3.82
N PRO A 199 9.79 5.36 3.62
CA PRO A 199 8.94 5.79 4.72
C PRO A 199 8.88 4.72 5.83
N GLY A 200 9.26 5.12 7.05
CA GLY A 200 9.06 4.32 8.25
C GLY A 200 10.17 3.32 8.60
N ILE A 201 11.28 3.21 7.85
CA ILE A 201 12.34 2.24 8.21
C ILE A 201 13.04 2.65 9.52
N LYS A 202 13.07 1.73 10.50
CA LYS A 202 13.91 1.85 11.71
C LYS A 202 15.37 1.58 11.35
N ILE A 203 16.15 2.64 11.13
CA ILE A 203 17.55 2.56 10.68
C ILE A 203 18.44 1.97 11.79
N GLU A 204 18.06 2.19 13.04
CA GLU A 204 18.80 1.78 14.25
C GLU A 204 19.02 0.27 14.26
N VAL A 205 18.01 -0.51 13.85
CA VAL A 205 18.07 -1.98 13.75
C VAL A 205 19.19 -2.45 12.83
N PHE A 206 19.50 -1.69 11.77
CA PHE A 206 20.58 -2.03 10.83
C PHE A 206 21.95 -1.54 11.30
N ARG A 207 22.00 -0.47 12.09
CA ARG A 207 23.26 0.05 12.65
C ARG A 207 23.76 -0.79 13.82
N GLU A 208 22.83 -1.34 14.61
CA GLU A 208 23.10 -2.20 15.76
C GLU A 208 23.27 -3.68 15.36
N ALA A 209 23.10 -4.01 14.08
CA ALA A 209 23.26 -5.37 13.60
C ALA A 209 24.73 -5.81 13.71
N HIS A 210 24.97 -6.84 14.52
CA HIS A 210 26.29 -7.46 14.64
C HIS A 210 26.45 -8.61 13.64
N PRO A 211 27.65 -8.79 13.04
CA PRO A 211 27.90 -9.93 12.17
C PRO A 211 27.69 -11.24 12.93
N ILE A 212 26.94 -12.16 12.33
CA ILE A 212 26.81 -13.51 12.87
C ILE A 212 28.20 -14.16 12.80
N ASN A 213 28.77 -14.54 13.95
CA ASN A 213 30.16 -15.01 14.02
C ASN A 213 30.46 -16.17 13.06
N ALA A 214 29.52 -17.11 12.88
CA ALA A 214 29.65 -18.23 11.95
C ALA A 214 29.71 -17.82 10.45
N LEU A 215 29.42 -16.57 10.15
CA LEU A 215 29.31 -16.00 8.80
C LEU A 215 30.43 -14.99 8.51
N LYS A 216 31.39 -14.80 9.44
CA LYS A 216 32.43 -13.77 9.34
C LYS A 216 33.49 -14.03 8.27
N ASP A 217 33.81 -15.29 8.03
CA ASP A 217 34.99 -15.67 7.25
C ASP A 217 34.68 -16.14 5.82
N LYS A 218 33.41 -16.08 5.39
CA LYS A 218 32.98 -16.54 4.06
C LYS A 218 32.08 -15.52 3.38
N PRO A 219 32.24 -15.27 2.07
CA PRO A 219 31.29 -14.48 1.30
C PRO A 219 29.91 -15.16 1.29
N ILE A 220 28.86 -14.43 1.68
CA ILE A 220 27.50 -14.96 1.73
C ILE A 220 26.60 -14.19 0.77
N ILE A 221 25.86 -14.95 -0.03
CA ILE A 221 24.88 -14.45 -0.97
C ILE A 221 23.51 -14.51 -0.31
N LEU A 222 23.12 -13.44 0.37
CA LEU A 222 21.84 -13.41 1.06
C LEU A 222 20.67 -13.02 0.13
N HIS A 223 19.64 -13.85 0.05
CA HIS A 223 18.32 -13.47 -0.48
C HIS A 223 17.31 -13.31 0.65
N HIS A 224 16.75 -12.11 0.81
CA HIS A 224 15.66 -11.87 1.75
C HIS A 224 14.43 -11.30 1.03
N GLY A 225 13.34 -12.07 1.00
CA GLY A 225 12.09 -11.63 0.39
C GLY A 225 11.09 -12.76 0.16
N ARG A 226 9.86 -12.37 -0.23
CA ARG A 226 8.82 -13.34 -0.62
C ARG A 226 9.25 -14.13 -1.86
N LEU A 227 8.93 -15.42 -1.87
CA LEU A 227 9.12 -16.35 -2.99
C LEU A 227 8.12 -16.06 -4.12
N VAL A 228 8.32 -14.94 -4.83
CA VAL A 228 7.51 -14.55 -5.98
C VAL A 228 8.42 -14.27 -7.18
N PRO A 229 8.00 -14.60 -8.42
CA PRO A 229 8.87 -14.49 -9.60
C PRO A 229 9.56 -13.12 -9.74
N LYS A 230 8.84 -12.04 -9.41
CA LYS A 230 9.35 -10.66 -9.48
C LYS A 230 10.54 -10.35 -8.55
N ARG A 231 10.81 -11.19 -7.54
CA ARG A 231 11.96 -11.03 -6.64
C ARG A 231 13.24 -11.67 -7.20
N GLY A 232 13.15 -12.38 -8.32
CA GLY A 232 14.33 -12.86 -9.05
C GLY A 232 15.12 -13.97 -8.37
N LEU A 233 14.57 -14.65 -7.35
CA LEU A 233 15.26 -15.76 -6.70
C LEU A 233 15.64 -16.87 -7.70
N LYS A 234 14.77 -17.16 -8.67
CA LYS A 234 15.08 -18.09 -9.76
C LYS A 234 16.36 -17.68 -10.50
N ASN A 235 16.45 -16.41 -10.90
CA ASN A 235 17.61 -15.87 -11.59
C ASN A 235 18.88 -15.93 -10.72
N LEU A 236 18.75 -15.73 -9.40
CA LEU A 236 19.86 -15.87 -8.46
C LEU A 236 20.39 -17.30 -8.42
N ILE A 237 19.48 -18.28 -8.34
CA ILE A 237 19.84 -19.71 -8.33
C ILE A 237 20.49 -20.11 -9.67
N GLU A 238 19.90 -19.71 -10.79
CA GLU A 238 20.44 -19.99 -12.14
C GLU A 238 21.83 -19.35 -12.36
N ALA A 239 22.09 -18.20 -11.75
CA ALA A 239 23.39 -17.54 -11.81
C ALA A 239 24.43 -18.19 -10.87
N MET A 240 24.02 -18.99 -9.89
CA MET A 240 24.90 -19.46 -8.83
C MET A 240 26.10 -20.29 -9.32
N PRO A 241 25.98 -21.20 -10.30
CA PRO A 241 27.16 -21.89 -10.85
C PRO A 241 28.22 -20.93 -11.40
N LYS A 242 27.79 -19.83 -12.03
CA LYS A 242 28.70 -18.79 -12.54
C LYS A 242 29.33 -17.98 -11.41
N VAL A 243 28.59 -17.71 -10.34
CA VAL A 243 29.10 -16.98 -9.17
C VAL A 243 30.13 -17.83 -8.42
N ILE A 244 29.83 -19.10 -8.12
CA ILE A 244 30.77 -20.04 -7.47
C ILE A 244 32.02 -20.22 -8.33
N GLY A 245 31.88 -20.28 -9.65
CA GLY A 245 33.03 -20.37 -10.55
C GLY A 245 34.02 -19.20 -10.44
N GLY A 246 33.54 -17.99 -10.08
CA GLY A 246 34.39 -16.81 -9.84
C GLY A 246 34.74 -16.58 -8.36
N PHE A 247 33.92 -17.09 -7.44
CA PHE A 247 34.07 -16.96 -6.00
C PHE A 247 33.78 -18.31 -5.33
N PRO A 248 34.76 -19.25 -5.32
CA PRO A 248 34.53 -20.61 -4.85
C PRO A 248 34.09 -20.73 -3.39
N GLU A 249 34.47 -19.77 -2.55
CA GLU A 249 34.12 -19.70 -1.13
C GLU A 249 32.70 -19.14 -0.88
N ALA A 250 32.02 -18.64 -1.93
CA ALA A 250 30.71 -18.03 -1.79
C ALA A 250 29.62 -19.07 -1.51
N THR A 251 28.79 -18.81 -0.50
CA THR A 251 27.65 -19.67 -0.12
C THR A 251 26.35 -18.87 -0.17
N LEU A 252 25.24 -19.50 -0.60
CA LEU A 252 23.88 -18.91 -0.59
C LEU A 252 23.24 -19.05 0.80
#